data_AF-A0A376LIW8-F1
#
_entry.id   AF-A0A376LIW8-F1
#
_cell.length_a   1.000
_cell.length_b   1.000
_cell.length_c   1.000
_cell.angle_alpha   90.00
_cell.angle_beta   90.00
_cell.angle_gamma   90.00
#
_symmetry.space_group_name_H-M   'P 1'
#
loop_
_entity.id
_entity.type
_entity.pdbx_description
1 polymer ?
#
loop_
_entity_poly.entity_id
_entity_poly.type
_entity_poly.pdbx_seq_one_letter_code
_entity_poly.pdbx_strand_id
1 'polypeptide(L)'
;MNQLNEPWPDLILLDWMLPGGSGIQFIKHLKRESMTRDIPVVMLTARGEEEDRVRGLETGADDYITKPFFAEGAGGANQSGNAPYFADGGGRGD
;
A
#
# COMPACT_ATOMS: atom_id res chain seq x y z
N MET A 1 4.21 17.75 13.02
CA MET A 1 3.51 16.45 13.12
C MET A 1 4.54 15.41 13.55
N ASN A 2 4.76 15.23 14.85
CA ASN A 2 5.53 14.08 15.35
C ASN A 2 4.54 13.13 16.02
N GLN A 3 4.08 12.13 15.26
CA GLN A 3 3.27 11.03 15.81
C GLN A 3 4.15 9.88 16.34
N LEU A 4 5.45 9.91 16.05
CA LEU A 4 6.43 8.97 16.60
C LEU A 4 6.93 9.50 17.95
N ASN A 5 6.84 8.65 18.96
CA ASN A 5 7.29 8.89 20.33
C ASN A 5 8.05 7.67 20.82
N GLU A 6 8.73 7.81 21.96
CA GLU A 6 9.37 6.68 22.62
C GLU A 6 8.32 5.67 23.15
N PRO A 7 8.62 4.35 23.07
CA PRO A 7 9.80 3.75 22.42
C PRO A 7 9.74 3.84 20.88
N TRP A 8 10.89 4.15 20.27
CA TRP A 8 10.98 4.26 18.80
C TRP A 8 10.72 2.90 18.14
N PRO A 9 10.03 2.87 16.99
CA PRO A 9 9.76 1.62 16.29
C PRO A 9 11.04 1.08 15.63
N ASP A 10 11.18 -0.24 15.63
CA ASP A 10 12.26 -0.93 14.91
C ASP A 10 12.03 -0.99 13.39
N LEU A 11 10.80 -0.74 12.93
CA LEU A 11 10.38 -0.79 11.53
C LEU A 11 9.13 0.07 11.32
N ILE A 12 9.04 0.76 10.18
CA ILE A 12 7.84 1.49 9.77
C ILE A 12 7.26 0.87 8.50
N LEU A 13 5.98 0.45 8.57
CA LEU A 13 5.17 0.17 7.40
C LEU A 13 4.40 1.43 7.02
N LEU A 14 4.60 1.93 5.81
CA LEU A 14 4.06 3.22 5.38
C LEU A 14 3.22 3.10 4.11
N ASP A 15 2.01 3.64 4.13
CA ASP A 15 1.18 3.71 2.93
C ASP A 15 1.73 4.72 1.93
N TRP A 16 1.69 4.38 0.65
CA TRP A 16 1.98 5.30 -0.44
C TRP A 16 1.05 6.51 -0.42
N MET A 17 -0.26 6.25 -0.31
CA MET A 17 -1.29 7.28 -0.21
C MET A 17 -1.67 7.45 1.26
N LEU A 18 -1.18 8.52 1.89
CA LEU A 18 -1.64 8.91 3.21
C LEU A 18 -2.78 9.91 3.10
N PRO A 19 -3.75 9.89 4.03
CA PRO A 19 -4.69 11.00 4.17
C PRO A 19 -3.91 12.31 4.41
N GLY A 20 -4.06 13.28 3.51
CA GLY A 20 -3.39 14.57 3.61
C GLY A 20 -2.00 14.67 2.99
N GLY A 21 -1.51 13.63 2.27
CA GLY A 21 -0.26 13.75 1.52
C GLY A 21 0.30 12.43 1.00
N SER A 22 1.51 12.49 0.43
CA SER A 22 2.23 11.29 -0.02
C SER A 22 3.13 10.76 1.10
N GLY A 23 3.14 9.44 1.30
CA GLY A 23 4.09 8.75 2.19
C GLY A 23 5.56 9.07 1.89
N ILE A 24 5.86 9.44 0.64
CA ILE A 24 7.21 9.87 0.24
C ILE A 24 7.65 11.15 0.97
N GLN A 25 6.75 12.10 1.18
CA GLN A 25 7.09 13.32 1.93
C GLN A 25 7.33 13.00 3.41
N PHE A 26 6.62 12.00 3.93
CA PHE A 26 6.81 11.53 5.30
C PHE A 26 8.19 10.86 5.46
N ILE A 27 8.61 9.99 4.53
CA ILE A 27 9.97 9.40 4.53
C ILE A 27 11.03 10.49 4.53
N LYS A 28 10.90 11.49 3.67
CA LYS A 28 11.85 12.62 3.61
C LYS A 28 11.97 13.35 4.95
N HIS A 29 10.89 13.43 5.72
CA HIS A 29 10.93 14.00 7.07
C HIS A 29 11.64 13.05 8.05
N LEU A 30 11.29 11.76 8.07
CA LEU A 30 11.93 10.76 8.94
C LEU A 30 13.44 10.71 8.72
N LYS A 31 13.89 10.68 7.46
CA LYS A 31 15.33 10.58 7.13
C LYS A 31 16.13 11.85 7.47
N ARG A 32 15.49 12.98 7.80
CA ARG A 32 16.17 14.21 8.26
C ARG A 32 16.43 14.20 9.76
N GLU A 33 15.55 13.62 10.54
CA GLU A 33 15.64 13.61 12.00
C GLU A 33 16.69 12.61 12.49
N SER A 34 17.47 12.96 13.52
CA SER A 34 18.54 12.08 14.03
C SER A 34 18.00 10.79 14.65
N MET A 35 16.82 10.84 15.25
CA MET A 35 16.25 9.72 15.99
C MET A 35 15.51 8.71 15.11
N THR A 36 15.08 9.10 13.90
CA THR A 36 14.24 8.26 13.04
C THR A 36 14.86 7.94 11.69
N ARG A 37 16.00 8.57 11.34
CA ARG A 37 16.65 8.35 10.03
C ARG A 37 17.08 6.90 9.77
N ASP A 38 17.48 6.19 10.82
CA ASP A 38 18.01 4.84 10.72
C ASP A 38 16.91 3.78 10.85
N ILE A 39 15.66 4.20 11.12
CA ILE A 39 14.53 3.29 11.15
C ILE A 39 14.24 2.84 9.71
N PRO A 40 14.23 1.52 9.44
CA PRO A 40 13.87 0.99 8.14
C PRO A 40 12.40 1.31 7.80
N VAL A 41 12.15 1.69 6.55
CA VAL A 41 10.80 1.99 6.05
C VAL A 41 10.46 1.10 4.89
N VAL A 42 9.38 0.33 5.04
CA VAL A 42 8.79 -0.51 3.99
C VAL A 42 7.50 0.13 3.52
N MET A 43 7.43 0.42 2.22
CA MET A 43 6.30 1.13 1.61
C MET A 43 5.25 0.16 1.10
N LEU A 44 3.98 0.45 1.38
CA LEU A 44 2.84 -0.25 0.77
C LEU A 44 2.37 0.53 -0.45
N THR A 45 2.31 -0.10 -1.61
CA THR A 45 2.00 0.55 -2.89
C THR A 45 0.91 -0.18 -3.67
N ALA A 46 0.13 0.52 -4.49
CA ALA A 46 -0.71 -0.14 -5.49
C ALA A 46 0.14 -0.56 -6.70
N ARG A 47 -0.29 -1.61 -7.41
CA ARG A 47 0.38 -2.04 -8.65
C ARG A 47 0.42 -0.88 -9.66
N GLY A 48 1.61 -0.61 -10.21
CA GLY A 48 1.85 0.45 -11.20
C GLY A 48 2.44 1.73 -10.62
N GLU A 49 2.11 2.10 -9.38
CA GLU A 49 2.65 3.33 -8.75
C GLU A 49 4.16 3.23 -8.49
N GLU A 50 4.64 2.05 -8.10
CA GLU A 50 6.07 1.77 -7.95
C GLU A 50 6.82 1.83 -9.29
N GLU A 51 6.27 1.21 -10.33
CA GLU A 51 6.90 1.13 -11.66
C GLU A 51 7.08 2.50 -12.30
N ASP A 52 6.14 3.43 -12.07
CA ASP A 52 6.23 4.83 -12.49
C ASP A 52 7.35 5.58 -11.77
N ARG A 53 7.68 5.15 -10.54
CA ARG A 53 8.67 5.80 -9.69
C ARG A 53 10.07 5.24 -9.81
N VAL A 54 10.21 3.94 -10.09
CA VAL A 54 11.51 3.35 -10.48
C VAL A 54 12.08 4.09 -11.70
N ARG A 55 11.21 4.57 -12.59
CA ARG A 55 11.61 5.42 -13.73
C ARG A 55 11.91 6.89 -13.35
N GLY A 56 11.54 7.33 -12.13
CA GLY A 56 11.49 8.74 -11.72
C GLY A 56 12.36 9.17 -10.53
N LEU A 57 13.10 8.26 -9.85
CA LEU A 57 14.07 8.47 -8.74
C LEU A 57 13.59 8.18 -7.30
N GLU A 58 14.44 7.39 -6.61
CA GLU A 58 14.88 7.42 -5.20
C GLU A 58 14.01 8.14 -4.16
N THR A 59 13.36 7.37 -3.29
CA THR A 59 12.50 7.94 -2.23
C THR A 59 13.00 7.75 -0.82
N GLY A 60 14.07 6.99 -0.62
CA GLY A 60 14.62 6.70 0.69
C GLY A 60 13.83 5.67 1.52
N ALA A 61 12.84 4.96 0.93
CA ALA A 61 12.33 3.73 1.53
C ALA A 61 13.22 2.54 1.15
N ASP A 62 13.36 1.63 2.10
CA ASP A 62 14.29 0.50 2.07
C ASP A 62 13.70 -0.67 1.27
N ASP A 63 12.37 -0.83 1.26
CA ASP A 63 11.67 -1.86 0.46
C ASP A 63 10.22 -1.46 0.11
N TYR A 64 9.58 -2.24 -0.78
CA TYR A 64 8.20 -2.06 -1.26
C TYR A 64 7.41 -3.37 -1.18
N ILE A 65 6.14 -3.24 -0.79
CA ILE A 65 5.15 -4.33 -0.82
C ILE A 65 3.93 -3.86 -1.60
N THR A 66 3.58 -4.60 -2.66
CA THR A 66 2.37 -4.33 -3.45
C THR A 66 1.12 -4.80 -2.72
N LYS A 67 0.10 -3.94 -2.64
CA LYS A 67 -1.24 -4.28 -2.18
C LYS A 67 -2.05 -4.98 -3.29
N PRO A 68 -2.94 -5.93 -2.96
CA PRO A 68 -3.23 -6.47 -1.62
C PRO A 68 -2.27 -7.59 -1.21
N PHE A 69 -1.87 -7.61 0.07
CA PHE A 69 -0.98 -8.65 0.65
C PHE A 69 -1.76 -9.76 1.40
N PHE A 70 -3.07 -9.59 1.59
CA PHE A 70 -4.01 -10.63 2.00
C PHE A 70 -5.26 -10.54 1.13
N ALA A 71 -5.53 -11.58 0.34
CA ALA A 71 -6.75 -11.70 -0.43
C ALA A 71 -7.54 -12.91 0.11
N GLU A 72 -8.20 -12.75 1.26
CA GLU A 72 -9.38 -13.56 1.54
C GLU A 72 -10.61 -12.71 1.21
N GLY A 73 -11.30 -13.06 0.12
CA GLY A 73 -12.66 -12.57 -0.12
C GLY A 73 -12.83 -11.18 -0.74
N ALA A 74 -11.79 -10.56 -1.32
CA ALA A 74 -12.04 -9.49 -2.29
C ALA A 74 -12.52 -10.13 -3.59
N GLY A 75 -13.83 -10.37 -3.69
CA GLY A 75 -14.49 -10.78 -4.92
C GLY A 75 -13.97 -9.90 -6.06
N GLY A 76 -13.29 -10.55 -7.02
CA GLY A 76 -12.59 -9.85 -8.07
C GLY A 76 -13.54 -8.92 -8.82
N ALA A 77 -13.28 -7.62 -8.75
CA ALA A 77 -13.68 -6.73 -9.83
C ALA A 77 -12.89 -7.18 -11.06
N ASN A 78 -13.54 -7.99 -11.88
CA ASN A 78 -13.08 -8.37 -13.20
C ASN A 78 -12.97 -7.11 -14.07
N GLN A 79 -11.76 -6.80 -14.52
CA GLN A 79 -11.51 -5.71 -15.47
C GLN A 79 -12.01 -6.02 -16.90
N SER A 80 -12.72 -7.13 -17.08
CA SER A 80 -13.51 -7.46 -18.26
C SER A 80 -14.97 -7.44 -17.82
N GLY A 81 -15.78 -6.47 -18.24
CA GLY A 81 -17.15 -6.26 -17.77
C GLY A 81 -18.11 -7.43 -18.00
N ASN A 82 -18.00 -8.49 -17.20
CA ASN A 82 -18.92 -9.61 -17.17
C ASN A 82 -19.55 -9.67 -15.78
N ALA A 83 -20.88 -9.59 -15.71
CA ALA A 83 -21.59 -9.61 -14.44
C ALA A 83 -21.24 -10.88 -13.62
N PRO A 84 -21.25 -10.84 -12.28
CA PRO A 84 -21.06 -12.04 -11.48
C PRO A 84 -22.11 -13.08 -11.86
N TYR A 85 -21.67 -14.32 -12.09
CA TYR A 85 -22.54 -15.48 -12.28
C TYR A 85 -23.28 -15.78 -10.97
N PHE A 86 -24.38 -15.06 -10.74
CA PHE A 86 -25.48 -15.61 -9.96
C PHE A 86 -26.41 -16.26 -10.98
N ALA A 87 -26.14 -17.54 -11.28
CA ALA A 87 -27.06 -18.35 -12.05
C ALA A 87 -28.35 -18.49 -11.22
N ASP A 88 -29.41 -17.90 -11.74
CA ASP A 88 -30.79 -18.04 -11.27
C ASP A 88 -31.13 -19.54 -11.24
N GLY A 89 -31.25 -20.10 -10.03
CA GLY A 89 -31.65 -21.47 -9.78
C GLY A 89 -33.16 -21.63 -9.91
N GLY A 90 -33.73 -21.18 -11.03
CA GLY A 90 -35.12 -21.42 -11.40
C GLY A 90 -35.23 -22.60 -12.35
N GLY A 91 -35.71 -23.74 -11.85
CA GLY A 91 -36.28 -24.79 -12.70
C GLY A 91 -36.00 -26.23 -12.28
N ARG A 92 -36.92 -26.81 -11.48
CA ARG A 92 -37.34 -28.19 -11.70
C ARG A 92 -38.84 -28.19 -11.90
N GLY A 93 -39.24 -28.44 -13.14
CA GLY A 93 -40.54 -29.03 -13.43
C GLY A 93 -40.35 -30.53 -13.45
N ASP A 94 -41.01 -31.20 -12.51
CA ASP A 94 -41.66 -32.50 -12.59
C ASP A 94 -42.60 -32.67 -11.38
#